data_AF-A0A2E2WUS7-F1
#
_entry.id   AF-A0A2E2WUS7-F1
#
_cell.length_a   1.000
_cell.length_b   1.000
_cell.length_c   1.000
_cell.angle_alpha   90.00
_cell.angle_beta   90.00
_cell.angle_gamma   90.00
#
_symmetry.space_group_name_H-M   'P 1'
#
loop_
_entity.id
_entity.type
_entity.pdbx_description
1 polymer ?
#
loop_
_entity_poly.entity_id
_entity_poly.type
_entity_poly.pdbx_seq_one_letter_code
_entity_poly.pdbx_strand_id
1 'polypeptide(L)'
;KEIKVFEKSKLSLQKHNNRSEFWQIVKGESKITIENKEYYLKEKEYIYIPNNTIHRIENIGKEDLIFIEIQLGENLKEEDIIRLEDDYGRV
;
A
#
# COMPACT_ATOMS: atom_id res chain seq x y z
N LYS A 1 10.94 1.35 -3.36
CA LYS A 1 11.19 0.85 -1.99
C LYS A 1 10.72 -0.58 -1.91
N GLU A 2 11.46 -1.48 -1.26
CA GLU A 2 10.93 -2.80 -0.90
C GLU A 2 10.19 -2.69 0.43
N ILE A 3 8.98 -3.22 0.49
CA ILE A 3 8.14 -3.20 1.69
C ILE A 3 7.73 -4.63 2.00
N LYS A 4 7.91 -5.00 3.27
CA LYS A 4 7.48 -6.28 3.84
C LYS A 4 6.28 -6.07 4.74
N VAL A 5 5.23 -6.85 4.54
CA VAL A 5 4.05 -6.91 5.40
C VAL A 5 3.95 -8.31 5.97
N PHE A 6 4.13 -8.43 7.29
CA PHE A 6 4.06 -9.72 7.98
C PHE A 6 2.67 -10.35 7.87
N GLU A 7 2.60 -11.66 8.14
CA GLU A 7 1.33 -12.40 8.22
C GLU A 7 0.31 -11.64 9.08
N LYS A 8 -0.94 -11.56 8.61
CA LYS A 8 -2.07 -10.89 9.30
C LYS A 8 -1.84 -9.41 9.63
N SER A 9 -0.85 -8.78 9.02
CA SER A 9 -0.57 -7.36 9.18
C SER A 9 -1.08 -6.56 7.98
N LYS A 10 -1.30 -5.26 8.20
CA LYS A 10 -1.68 -4.31 7.15
C LYS A 10 -0.95 -3.00 7.36
N LEU A 11 -0.74 -2.26 6.28
CA LEU A 11 -0.29 -0.88 6.38
C LEU A 11 -1.45 0.02 6.83
N SER A 12 -1.12 1.25 7.25
CA SER A 12 -2.14 2.25 7.58
C SER A 12 -3.05 2.52 6.39
N LEU A 13 -4.33 2.78 6.63
CA LEU A 13 -5.21 3.36 5.62
C LEU A 13 -4.75 4.82 5.41
N GLN A 14 -4.33 5.16 4.19
CA GLN A 14 -3.67 6.43 3.93
C GLN A 14 -4.00 6.99 2.55
N LYS A 15 -3.64 8.25 2.34
CA LYS A 15 -3.61 8.88 1.03
C LYS A 15 -2.46 9.88 0.94
N HIS A 16 -2.21 10.35 -0.27
CA HIS A 16 -1.16 11.32 -0.58
C HIS A 16 -1.73 12.44 -1.45
N ASN A 17 -1.35 13.69 -1.22
CA ASN A 17 -1.87 14.78 -2.04
C ASN A 17 -1.13 14.89 -3.38
N ASN A 18 0.18 14.65 -3.37
CA ASN A 18 1.08 14.92 -4.50
C ASN A 18 1.76 13.66 -5.05
N ARG A 19 1.65 12.54 -4.32
CA ARG A 19 2.27 11.26 -4.67
C ARG A 19 1.25 10.28 -5.23
N SER A 20 1.54 9.75 -6.41
CA SER A 20 0.97 8.50 -6.90
C SER A 20 1.92 7.35 -6.60
N GLU A 21 1.40 6.14 -6.55
CA GLU A 21 2.19 4.95 -6.24
C GLU A 21 1.92 3.84 -7.25
N PHE A 22 2.94 3.03 -7.48
CA PHE A 22 2.82 1.78 -8.22
C PHE A 22 3.38 0.67 -7.36
N TRP A 23 2.55 -0.34 -7.09
CA TRP A 23 2.91 -1.48 -6.26
C TRP A 23 3.01 -2.73 -7.12
N GLN A 24 4.19 -3.35 -7.11
CA GLN A 24 4.45 -4.63 -7.75
C GLN A 24 4.56 -5.71 -6.68
N ILE A 25 3.68 -6.71 -6.70
CA ILE A 25 3.77 -7.84 -5.76
C ILE A 25 4.93 -8.74 -6.20
N VAL A 26 5.87 -8.95 -5.30
CA VAL A 26 7.05 -9.81 -5.50
C VAL A 26 6.80 -11.19 -4.89
N LYS A 27 6.20 -11.24 -3.71
CA LYS A 27 5.93 -12.47 -2.96
C LYS A 27 4.63 -12.38 -2.17
N GLY A 28 3.87 -13.47 -2.12
CA GLY A 28 2.72 -13.61 -1.22
C GLY A 28 1.38 -13.18 -1.83
N GLU A 29 0.37 -13.07 -0.96
CA GLU A 29 -1.02 -12.78 -1.31
C GLU A 29 -1.48 -11.50 -0.60
N SER A 30 -2.02 -10.56 -1.38
CA SER A 30 -2.40 -9.24 -0.89
C SER A 30 -3.87 -8.95 -1.14
N LYS A 31 -4.49 -8.24 -0.19
CA LYS A 31 -5.72 -7.50 -0.41
C LYS A 31 -5.38 -6.02 -0.38
N ILE A 32 -5.67 -5.33 -1.47
CA ILE A 32 -5.45 -3.90 -1.65
C ILE A 32 -6.80 -3.23 -1.70
N THR A 33 -7.02 -2.27 -0.80
CA THR A 33 -8.20 -1.41 -0.84
C THR A 33 -7.82 -0.12 -1.54
N ILE A 34 -8.62 0.31 -2.51
CA ILE A 34 -8.52 1.62 -3.15
C ILE A 34 -9.92 2.23 -3.19
N GLU A 35 -10.12 3.35 -2.50
CA GLU A 35 -11.43 3.94 -2.23
C GLU A 35 -12.37 2.88 -1.62
N ASN A 36 -13.45 2.55 -2.32
CA ASN A 36 -14.46 1.57 -1.91
C ASN A 36 -14.33 0.23 -2.63
N LYS A 37 -13.20 -0.03 -3.26
CA LYS A 37 -12.94 -1.25 -4.04
C LYS A 37 -11.82 -2.06 -3.43
N GLU A 38 -11.98 -3.37 -3.48
CA GLU A 38 -10.96 -4.33 -3.07
C GLU A 38 -10.37 -5.03 -4.30
N TYR A 39 -9.06 -5.21 -4.27
CA TYR A 39 -8.27 -5.89 -5.27
C TYR A 39 -7.46 -6.98 -4.59
N TYR A 40 -7.44 -8.16 -5.17
CA TYR A 40 -6.72 -9.31 -4.61
C TYR A 40 -5.59 -9.62 -5.58
N LEU A 41 -4.35 -9.31 -5.18
CA LEU A 41 -3.18 -9.48 -6.03
C LEU A 41 -2.20 -10.49 -5.44
N LYS A 42 -1.61 -11.28 -6.32
CA LYS A 42 -0.54 -12.26 -6.04
C LYS A 42 0.74 -11.87 -6.77
N GLU A 43 1.77 -12.70 -6.63
CA GLU A 43 3.06 -12.53 -7.27
C GLU A 43 2.96 -12.18 -8.77
N LYS A 44 3.80 -11.23 -9.19
CA LYS A 44 3.89 -10.68 -10.56
C LYS A 44 2.74 -9.78 -10.97
N GLU A 45 1.69 -9.65 -10.18
CA GLU A 45 0.63 -8.67 -10.40
C GLU A 45 0.99 -7.33 -9.78
N TYR A 46 0.35 -6.27 -10.28
CA TYR A 46 0.65 -4.90 -9.87
C TYR A 46 -0.60 -4.04 -9.85
N ILE A 47 -0.50 -2.90 -9.18
CA ILE A 47 -1.53 -1.86 -9.21
C ILE A 47 -0.92 -0.48 -9.22
N TYR A 48 -1.63 0.43 -9.89
CA TYR A 48 -1.35 1.85 -9.84
C TYR A 48 -2.38 2.54 -8.95
N ILE A 49 -1.89 3.40 -8.07
CA ILE A 49 -2.66 4.17 -7.10
C ILE A 49 -2.46 5.65 -7.45
N PRO A 50 -3.49 6.33 -8.00
CA PRO A 50 -3.39 7.76 -8.26
C PRO A 50 -3.23 8.56 -6.97
N ASN A 51 -2.67 9.76 -7.09
CA ASN A 51 -2.70 10.72 -6.00
C ASN A 51 -4.15 11.01 -5.53
N ASN A 52 -4.27 11.56 -4.33
CA ASN A 52 -5.52 11.85 -3.63
C ASN A 52 -6.45 10.66 -3.40
N THR A 53 -5.97 9.45 -3.66
CA THR A 53 -6.76 8.22 -3.53
C THR A 53 -6.50 7.58 -2.17
N ILE A 54 -7.55 7.21 -1.45
CA ILE A 54 -7.46 6.45 -0.20
C ILE A 54 -7.09 5.02 -0.54
N HIS A 55 -6.05 4.49 0.09
CA HIS A 55 -5.57 3.14 -0.20
C HIS A 55 -4.92 2.46 1.01
N ARG A 56 -4.87 1.13 0.96
CA ARG A 56 -4.23 0.26 1.96
C ARG A 56 -3.83 -1.07 1.32
N ILE A 57 -2.73 -1.66 1.80
CA ILE A 57 -2.39 -3.07 1.56
C ILE A 57 -2.44 -3.88 2.84
N GLU A 58 -2.97 -5.09 2.73
CA GLU A 58 -3.11 -6.08 3.80
C GLU A 58 -2.56 -7.42 3.31
N ASN A 59 -1.77 -8.08 4.15
CA ASN A 59 -1.33 -9.44 3.91
C ASN A 59 -2.42 -10.42 4.36
N ILE A 60 -3.02 -11.11 3.39
CA ILE A 60 -4.06 -12.12 3.63
C ILE A 60 -3.51 -13.55 3.54
N GLY A 61 -2.24 -13.70 3.15
CA GLY A 61 -1.56 -14.98 3.06
C GLY A 61 -1.03 -15.48 4.41
N LYS A 62 -0.43 -16.68 4.38
CA LYS A 62 0.24 -17.31 5.53
C LYS A 62 1.76 -17.08 5.56
N GLU A 63 2.29 -16.42 4.53
CA GLU A 63 3.71 -16.05 4.43
C GLU A 63 3.86 -14.53 4.40
N ASP A 64 5.08 -14.03 4.58
CA ASP A 64 5.39 -12.62 4.39
C ASP A 64 4.99 -12.16 2.97
N LEU A 65 4.25 -11.06 2.92
CA LEU A 65 3.95 -10.33 1.69
C LEU A 65 5.12 -9.35 1.43
N ILE A 66 5.67 -9.38 0.22
CA ILE A 66 6.72 -8.47 -0.23
C ILE A 66 6.26 -7.79 -1.51
N PHE A 67 6.32 -6.46 -1.53
CA PHE A 67 6.04 -5.68 -2.73
C PHE A 67 7.05 -4.55 -2.91
N ILE A 68 7.24 -4.15 -4.17
CA ILE A 68 8.01 -2.96 -4.51
C ILE A 68 7.05 -1.80 -4.70
N GLU A 69 7.26 -0.74 -3.93
CA GLU A 69 6.59 0.54 -4.08
C GLU A 69 7.45 1.50 -4.91
N ILE A 70 6.93 1.90 -6.06
CA ILE A 70 7.49 2.97 -6.88
C ILE A 70 6.63 4.21 -6.63
N GLN A 71 7.27 5.28 -6.17
CA GLN A 71 6.62 6.55 -5.84
C GLN A 71 6.83 7.54 -6.99
N LEU A 72 5.76 8.21 -7.42
CA LEU A 72 5.76 9.17 -8.54
C LEU A 72 5.14 10.49 -8.10
N GLY A 73 5.77 11.62 -8.43
CA GLY A 73 5.27 12.95 -8.08
C GLY A 73 6.37 13.93 -7.70
N GLU A 74 5.99 15.18 -7.44
CA GLU A 74 6.92 16.27 -7.11
C GLU A 74 7.33 16.27 -5.64
N ASN A 75 6.44 15.80 -4.75
CA ASN A 75 6.72 15.69 -3.32
C ASN A 75 6.59 14.23 -2.86
N LEU A 76 7.73 13.58 -2.61
CA LEU A 76 7.81 12.18 -2.17
C LEU A 76 8.13 12.05 -0.67
N LYS A 77 8.12 13.15 0.07
CA LYS A 77 8.42 13.16 1.51
C LYS A 77 7.30 12.50 2.32
N GLU A 78 7.64 12.08 3.53
CA GLU A 78 6.66 11.48 4.44
C GLU A 78 5.57 12.46 4.91
N GLU A 79 5.85 13.76 4.85
CA GLU A 79 4.90 14.83 5.16
C GLU A 79 3.66 14.83 4.24
N ASP A 80 3.74 14.21 3.05
CA ASP A 80 2.60 14.06 2.13
C ASP A 80 1.67 12.90 2.54
N ILE A 81 2.00 12.13 3.57
CA ILE A 81 1.20 11.00 4.04
C ILE A 81 0.11 11.48 4.99
N ILE A 82 -1.14 11.34 4.57
CA ILE A 82 -2.32 11.52 5.43
C ILE A 82 -2.81 10.15 5.86
N ARG A 83 -2.67 9.84 7.16
CA ARG A 83 -3.16 8.58 7.76
C ARG A 83 -4.59 8.76 8.24
N LEU A 84 -5.45 7.80 7.91
CA LEU A 84 -6.88 7.77 8.28
C LEU A 84 -7.15 6.70 9.34
N GLU A 85 -6.51 5.54 9.23
CA GLU A 85 -6.54 4.48 10.23
C GLU A 85 -5.14 3.89 10.37
N ASP A 86 -4.67 3.72 11.59
CA ASP A 86 -3.35 3.15 11.87
C ASP A 86 -3.38 2.20 13.06
N ASP A 87 -2.94 0.97 12.84
CA ASP A 87 -2.82 -0.04 13.90
C ASP A 87 -1.60 0.21 14.82
N TYR A 88 -0.75 1.19 14.48
CA TYR A 88 0.54 1.45 15.13
C TYR A 88 0.58 2.79 15.90
N GLY A 89 -0.55 3.49 16.03
CA GLY A 89 -0.67 4.68 16.89
C GLY A 89 0.05 5.94 16.37
N ARG A 90 0.24 6.09 15.05
CA ARG A 90 0.86 7.28 14.42
C ARG A 90 -0.17 8.29 13.90
N VAL A 91 -1.43 8.14 14.33
CA VAL A 91 -2.52 9.10 14.10
C VAL A 91 -2.65 9.99 15.33
#